data_AF-A0A9Q4F0C8-F1
#
_entry.id   AF-A0A9Q4F0C8-F1
#
_cell.length_a   1.000
_cell.length_b   1.000
_cell.length_c   1.000
_cell.angle_alpha   90.00
_cell.angle_beta   90.00
_cell.angle_gamma   90.00
#
_symmetry.space_group_name_H-M   'P 1'
#
loop_
_entity.id
_entity.type
_entity.pdbx_description
1 polymer ?
#
loop_
_entity_poly.entity_id
_entity_poly.type
_entity_poly.pdbx_seq_one_letter_code
_entity_poly.pdbx_strand_id
1 'polypeptide(L)' 'MLRCAQCGISISDLDLLSIGMINDMFIEMKNDEYDYPKIATQADIDAL' A
#
# COMPACT_ATOMS: atom_id res chain seq x y z
N MET A 1 7.33 9.63 12.42
CA MET A 1 7.59 9.80 10.98
C MET A 1 8.91 9.18 10.52
N LEU A 2 9.39 8.07 11.12
CA LEU A 2 10.52 7.31 10.57
C LEU A 2 10.09 6.25 9.52
N ARG A 3 8.79 5.99 9.41
CA ARG A 3 8.24 4.92 8.55
C ARG A 3 8.07 5.35 7.10
N CYS A 4 7.93 6.66 6.81
CA CYS A 4 7.75 7.14 5.43
C CYS A 4 9.02 6.98 4.58
N ALA A 5 10.18 7.04 5.23
CA ALA A 5 11.46 6.71 4.60
C ALA A 5 11.59 5.21 4.26
N GLN A 6 10.82 4.31 4.88
CA GLN A 6 10.84 2.88 4.56
C GLN A 6 10.08 2.55 3.27
N CYS A 7 9.11 3.38 2.86
CA CYS A 7 8.45 3.30 1.55
C CYS A 7 9.23 4.03 0.43
N GLY A 8 10.41 4.59 0.72
CA GLY A 8 11.21 5.34 -0.27
C GLY A 8 10.67 6.74 -0.60
N ILE A 9 9.69 7.23 0.15
CA ILE A 9 9.11 8.57 -0.05
C ILE A 9 10.01 9.59 0.66
N SER A 10 10.52 10.56 -0.10
CA SER A 10 11.29 11.67 0.47
C SER A 10 10.43 12.43 1.49
N ILE A 11 11.02 12.87 2.60
CA ILE A 11 10.32 13.71 3.58
C ILE A 11 9.77 15.00 2.92
N SER A 12 10.36 15.45 1.82
CA SER A 12 9.86 16.58 1.02
C SER A 12 8.55 16.28 0.28
N ASP A 13 8.33 15.03 -0.14
CA ASP A 13 7.09 14.61 -0.80
C ASP A 13 5.98 14.36 0.23
N LEU A 14 6.34 14.23 1.51
CA LEU A 14 5.41 14.11 2.61
C LEU A 14 4.58 15.37 2.86
N ASP A 15 5.10 16.54 2.49
CA ASP A 15 4.38 17.82 2.58
C ASP A 15 3.37 17.99 1.42
N LEU A 16 3.57 17.26 0.32
CA LEU A 16 2.68 17.21 -0.84
C LEU A 16 1.57 16.16 -0.68
N LEU A 17 1.76 15.17 0.20
CA LEU A 17 0.85 14.05 0.41
C LEU A 17 0.09 14.22 1.73
N SER A 18 -1.23 14.09 1.66
CA SER A 18 -2.05 14.14 2.88
C SER A 18 -1.77 12.92 3.78
N ILE A 19 -2.03 13.07 5.08
CA ILE A 19 -1.92 12.00 6.08
C ILE A 19 -2.74 10.76 5.65
N GLY A 20 -3.89 10.97 5.00
CA GLY A 20 -4.73 9.88 4.49
C GLY A 20 -4.03 9.04 3.42
N MET A 21 -3.42 9.69 2.42
CA MET A 21 -2.71 8.98 1.34
C MET A 21 -1.52 8.18 1.86
N ILE A 22 -0.80 8.74 2.83
CA ILE A 22 0.33 8.04 3.47
C ILE A 22 -0.20 6.80 4.22
N ASN A 23 -1.29 6.95 4.95
CA ASN A 23 -1.90 5.85 5.69
C ASN A 23 -2.41 4.74 4.76
N ASP A 24 -3.03 5.10 3.64
CA ASP A 24 -3.51 4.14 2.65
C ASP A 24 -2.35 3.33 2.05
N MET A 25 -1.24 4.00 1.70
CA MET A 25 -0.06 3.31 1.17
C MET A 25 0.60 2.36 2.21
N PHE A 26 0.57 2.72 3.50
CA PHE A 26 1.02 1.80 4.56
C PHE A 26 0.10 0.60 4.73
N ILE A 27 -1.21 0.77 4.52
CA ILE A 27 -2.17 -0.33 4.58
C ILE A 27 -1.96 -1.27 3.39
N GLU A 28 -1.81 -0.73 2.17
CA GLU A 28 -1.53 -1.52 0.97
C GLU A 28 -0.23 -2.32 1.11
N MET A 29 0.85 -1.69 1.57
CA MET A 29 2.12 -2.39 1.82
C MET A 29 1.97 -3.56 2.81
N LYS A 30 1.15 -3.38 3.85
CA LYS A 30 0.86 -4.46 4.80
C LYS A 30 -0.05 -5.53 4.23
N ASN A 31 -0.98 -5.16 3.36
CA ASN A 31 -1.83 -6.12 2.66
C ASN A 31 -0.98 -6.98 1.72
N ASP A 32 0.00 -6.42 1.02
CA ASP A 32 0.90 -7.18 0.12
C ASP A 32 1.72 -8.24 0.87
N GLU A 33 2.08 -7.98 2.13
CA GLU A 33 2.80 -8.93 2.99
C GLU A 33 1.88 -9.96 3.69
N TYR A 34 0.56 -9.81 3.55
CA TYR A 34 -0.39 -10.68 4.25
C TYR A 34 -0.66 -11.96 3.45
N ASP A 35 -0.52 -13.11 4.13
CA ASP A 35 -0.86 -14.42 3.55
C ASP A 35 -2.37 -14.63 3.56
N TYR A 36 -3.02 -14.21 2.46
CA TYR A 36 -4.45 -14.38 2.31
C TYR A 36 -4.82 -15.85 2.09
N PRO A 37 -5.83 -16.38 2.81
CA PRO A 37 -6.29 -17.76 2.63
C PRO A 37 -6.92 -18.02 1.26
N LYS A 38 -7.30 -16.95 0.55
CA LYS A 38 -7.81 -16.99 -0.82
C LYS A 38 -7.24 -15.81 -1.60
N ILE A 39 -6.43 -16.11 -2.61
CA ILE A 39 -5.94 -15.14 -3.58
C ILE A 39 -6.86 -15.20 -4.81
N ALA A 40 -7.31 -14.05 -5.29
CA ALA A 40 -8.06 -13.98 -6.54
C ALA A 40 -7.14 -14.34 -7.72
N THR A 41 -7.61 -15.23 -8.59
CA THR A 41 -6.86 -15.65 -9.77
C THR A 41 -7.23 -14.82 -10.99
N GLN A 42 -6.40 -14.86 -12.04
CA GLN A 42 -6.71 -14.20 -13.31
C GLN A 42 -8.05 -14.70 -13.89
N ALA A 43 -8.37 -15.98 -13.72
CA ALA A 43 -9.65 -16.54 -14.18
C ALA A 43 -10.86 -15.96 -13.42
N ASP A 44 -10.71 -15.61 -12.14
CA ASP A 44 -11.76 -14.94 -11.37
C ASP A 44 -11.96 -13.50 -11.87
N ILE A 45 -10.89 -12.82 -12.30
CA ILE A 45 -10.94 -11.46 -12.87
C ILE A 45 -11.53 -11.48 -14.28
N ASP A 46 -11.17 -12.45 -15.11
CA ASP A 46 -11.66 -12.59 -16.49
C ASP A 46 -13.16 -12.98 -16.54
N ALA A 47 -13.71 -13.47 -15.42
CA ALA A 47 -15.11 -13.84 -15.27
C ALA A 47 -16.00 -12.77 -14.60
N LEU A 48 -15.45 -11.59 -14.27
CA LEU A 48 -16.19 -10.40 -13.80
C LEU A 48 -16.96 -9.73 -14.95
#